data_AF-A0A974HVP9-F1
#
_entry.id   AF-A0A974HVP9-F1
#
_cell.length_a   1.000
_cell.length_b   1.000
_cell.length_c   1.000
_cell.angle_alpha   90.00
_cell.angle_beta   90.00
_cell.angle_gamma   90.00
#
_symmetry.space_group_name_H-M   'P 1'
#
loop_
_entity.id
_entity.type
_entity.pdbx_description
1 polymer ?
#
loop_
_entity_poly.entity_id
_entity_poly.type
_entity_poly.pdbx_seq_one_letter_code
_entity_poly.pdbx_strand_id
1 'polypeptide(L)'
;MAHFYIRIFKFLFFCQTLPDIGDFSAEHNKIKHIVNKHWHILQQDSQLKEVIGETPLITFRRSKNLRDTLTRSHYTQATKTTWLTSKMKGCHKCGDCLACPLVTKTLNVTQPRDNVEYTIKNYINCKSTCAVYLMQCICGKIYVGKTLREFRRRVLEHVGDVKHKRNTSVAVHINECHNGNTKVMQFFAVEQLKQTSRIGDVNKK
;
A
#
# COMPACT_ATOMS: atom_id res chain seq x y z
N MET A 1 -1.53 15.29 -0.80
CA MET A 1 -1.62 14.10 0.07
C MET A 1 -1.66 12.74 -0.65
N ALA A 2 -2.04 12.61 -1.92
CA ALA A 2 -2.00 11.31 -2.64
C ALA A 2 -0.58 10.74 -2.76
N HIS A 3 0.37 11.63 -3.06
CA HIS A 3 1.80 11.34 -3.05
C HIS A 3 2.30 10.96 -1.64
N PHE A 4 1.65 11.47 -0.58
CA PHE A 4 1.95 11.19 0.82
C PHE A 4 1.38 9.83 1.25
N TYR A 5 0.13 9.50 0.90
CA TYR A 5 -0.47 8.18 1.14
C TYR A 5 0.20 7.06 0.34
N ILE A 6 0.56 7.31 -0.93
CA ILE A 6 1.33 6.36 -1.74
C ILE A 6 2.75 6.20 -1.17
N ARG A 7 3.42 7.29 -0.76
CA ARG A 7 4.72 7.22 -0.06
C ARG A 7 4.64 6.50 1.28
N ILE A 8 3.61 6.77 2.09
CA ILE A 8 3.35 6.11 3.38
C ILE A 8 3.04 4.63 3.15
N PHE A 9 2.22 4.27 2.15
CA PHE A 9 1.96 2.87 1.84
C PHE A 9 3.20 2.16 1.30
N LYS A 10 4.07 2.85 0.57
CA LYS A 10 5.39 2.34 0.16
C LYS A 10 6.29 2.08 1.38
N PHE A 11 6.20 2.96 2.39
CA PHE A 11 6.85 2.78 3.70
C PHE A 11 6.28 1.57 4.45
N LEU A 12 4.94 1.43 4.51
CA LEU A 12 4.22 0.29 5.13
C LEU A 12 4.32 -1.03 4.33
N PHE A 13 4.76 -1.00 3.08
CA PHE A 13 5.09 -2.21 2.32
C PHE A 13 6.44 -2.80 2.76
N PHE A 14 7.33 -1.97 3.31
CA PHE A 14 8.62 -2.40 3.88
C PHE A 14 8.57 -2.64 5.39
N CYS A 15 7.59 -2.04 6.08
CA CYS A 15 7.44 -2.04 7.53
C CYS A 15 6.09 -2.64 7.94
N GLN A 16 6.02 -3.97 8.09
CA GLN A 16 5.13 -4.52 9.11
C GLN A 16 5.83 -4.27 10.45
N THR A 17 5.18 -3.52 11.33
CA THR A 17 5.66 -2.96 12.63
C THR A 17 6.51 -1.69 12.50
N LEU A 18 5.96 -0.57 13.00
CA LEU A 18 6.71 0.64 13.32
C LEU A 18 7.07 0.62 14.80
N PRO A 19 8.27 0.21 15.15
CA PRO A 19 9.17 1.02 15.94
C PRO A 19 9.87 2.04 15.03
N ASP A 20 10.41 3.09 15.65
CA ASP A 20 11.37 3.98 14.99
C ASP A 20 12.67 3.17 14.73
N ILE A 21 12.72 2.46 13.60
CA ILE A 21 13.79 1.51 13.28
C ILE A 21 14.97 2.27 12.68
N GLY A 22 15.93 2.62 13.53
CA GLY A 22 17.29 2.90 13.10
C GLY A 22 18.06 1.59 12.84
N ASP A 23 18.94 1.58 11.83
CA ASP A 23 19.99 0.56 11.74
C ASP A 23 20.90 0.72 12.98
N PHE A 24 21.21 -0.36 13.69
CA PHE A 24 22.11 -0.32 14.84
C PHE A 24 23.48 0.25 14.41
N SER A 25 23.81 1.42 14.95
CA SER A 25 25.08 2.12 14.74
C SER A 25 25.75 2.38 16.08
N ALA A 26 27.05 2.69 16.09
CA ALA A 26 27.76 3.07 17.31
C ALA A 26 27.12 4.28 18.03
N GLU A 27 26.39 5.11 17.28
CA GLU A 27 25.74 6.32 17.76
C GLU A 27 24.32 6.07 18.30
N HIS A 28 23.83 4.83 18.31
CA HIS A 28 22.44 4.52 18.68
C HIS A 28 22.09 4.99 20.10
N ASN A 29 23.06 4.93 21.03
CA ASN A 29 22.85 5.40 22.41
C ASN A 29 22.70 6.93 22.47
N LYS A 30 23.43 7.66 21.62
CA LYS A 30 23.29 9.13 21.52
C LYS A 30 21.95 9.51 20.92
N ILE A 31 21.51 8.80 19.87
CA ILE A 31 20.19 9.00 19.26
C ILE A 31 19.08 8.70 20.28
N LYS A 32 19.15 7.55 20.96
CA LYS A 32 18.20 7.19 22.02
C LYS A 32 18.14 8.25 23.12
N HIS A 33 19.29 8.79 23.51
CA HIS A 33 19.37 9.84 24.53
C HIS A 33 18.71 11.15 24.06
N ILE A 34 18.98 11.60 22.83
CA ILE A 34 18.38 12.81 22.26
C ILE A 34 16.86 12.67 22.14
N VAL A 35 16.37 11.56 21.61
CA VAL A 35 14.92 11.32 21.45
C VAL A 35 14.22 11.32 22.80
N ASN A 36 14.77 10.64 23.81
CA ASN A 36 14.21 10.66 25.16
C ASN A 36 14.23 12.07 25.78
N LYS A 37 15.32 12.82 25.59
CA LYS A 37 15.47 14.18 26.13
C LYS A 37 14.44 15.14 25.55
N HIS A 38 14.15 15.03 24.26
CA HIS A 38 13.27 15.94 23.53
C HIS A 38 11.85 15.39 23.30
N TRP A 39 11.49 14.28 23.94
CA TRP A 39 10.20 13.62 23.77
C TRP A 39 8.99 14.53 24.04
N HIS A 40 9.11 15.37 25.05
CA HIS A 40 8.08 16.33 25.44
C HIS A 40 7.69 17.29 24.31
N ILE A 41 8.61 17.61 23.37
CA ILE A 41 8.32 18.45 22.21
C ILE A 41 7.34 17.75 21.28
N LEU A 42 7.51 16.44 21.07
CA LEU A 42 6.64 15.63 20.21
C LEU A 42 5.27 15.37 20.85
N GLN A 43 5.18 15.39 22.19
CA GLN A 43 3.91 15.26 22.93
C GLN A 43 3.04 16.53 22.90
N GLN A 44 3.61 17.70 22.59
CA GLN A 44 2.86 18.95 22.49
C GLN A 44 1.92 18.99 21.26
N ASP A 45 2.20 18.16 20.26
CA ASP A 45 1.34 18.02 19.08
C ASP A 45 0.25 16.98 19.33
N SER A 46 -1.01 17.43 19.30
CA SER A 46 -2.18 16.60 19.59
C SER A 46 -2.41 15.46 18.59
N GLN A 47 -1.98 15.62 17.33
CA GLN A 47 -2.13 14.58 16.30
C GLN A 47 -1.05 13.52 16.43
N LEU A 48 0.19 13.92 16.74
CA LEU A 48 1.32 13.01 16.95
C LEU A 48 1.16 12.20 18.24
N LYS A 49 0.60 12.80 19.30
CA LYS A 49 0.38 12.12 20.59
C LYS A 49 -0.53 10.88 20.47
N GLU A 50 -1.59 10.96 19.67
CA GLU A 50 -2.53 9.85 19.45
C GLU A 50 -1.87 8.67 18.71
N VAL A 51 -0.93 8.96 17.79
CA VAL A 51 -0.27 7.96 16.96
C VAL A 51 0.91 7.28 17.66
N ILE A 52 1.62 8.02 18.52
CA ILE A 52 2.93 7.60 19.03
C ILE A 52 2.86 7.03 20.46
N GLY A 53 1.81 7.36 21.24
CA GLY A 53 1.62 6.87 22.61
C GLY A 53 2.41 7.65 23.67
N GLU A 54 2.36 7.20 24.93
CA GLU A 54 2.92 7.95 26.07
C GLU A 54 4.45 7.92 26.12
N THR A 55 5.08 6.81 25.70
CA THR A 55 6.54 6.60 25.80
C THR A 55 7.18 6.26 24.46
N PRO A 56 8.40 6.77 24.17
CA PRO A 56 9.11 6.47 22.93
C PRO A 56 9.57 5.00 22.90
N LEU A 57 8.92 4.18 22.07
CA LEU A 57 9.41 2.83 21.79
C LEU A 57 10.49 2.89 20.70
N ILE A 58 11.76 3.00 21.14
CA ILE A 58 12.92 3.02 20.24
C ILE A 58 13.50 1.62 20.16
N THR A 59 13.44 0.99 18.98
CA THR A 59 14.06 -0.33 18.75
C THR A 59 15.02 -0.24 17.57
N PHE A 60 16.20 -0.83 17.69
CA PHE A 60 17.19 -0.85 16.64
C PHE A 60 17.17 -2.18 15.89
N ARG A 61 17.24 -2.14 14.56
CA ARG A 61 17.45 -3.35 13.76
C ARG A 61 18.92 -3.70 13.78
N ARG A 62 19.25 -4.99 13.83
CA ARG A 62 20.63 -5.47 13.71
C ARG A 62 21.31 -4.84 12.47
N SER A 63 22.59 -4.49 12.61
CA SER A 63 23.40 -4.05 11.48
C SER A 63 23.50 -5.15 10.42
N LYS A 64 23.64 -4.76 9.15
CA LYS A 64 23.82 -5.71 8.04
C LYS A 64 25.20 -6.34 8.17
N ASN A 65 25.27 -7.67 8.27
CA ASN A 65 26.54 -8.39 8.25
C ASN A 65 26.95 -8.76 6.80
N LEU A 66 28.18 -9.26 6.63
CA LEU A 66 28.70 -9.73 5.34
C LEU A 66 27.76 -10.72 4.66
N ARG A 67 27.17 -11.65 5.41
CA ARG A 67 26.14 -12.56 4.90
C ARG A 67 24.93 -11.78 4.35
N ASP A 68 24.38 -10.81 5.07
CA ASP A 68 23.24 -9.98 4.61
C ASP A 68 23.59 -9.12 3.39
N THR A 69 24.86 -8.77 3.21
CA THR A 69 25.35 -8.02 2.04
C THR A 69 25.56 -8.92 0.84
N LEU A 70 26.21 -10.08 1.04
CA LEU A 70 26.65 -11.01 -0.01
C LEU A 70 25.57 -12.01 -0.44
N THR A 71 24.62 -12.38 0.42
CA THR A 71 23.52 -13.30 0.08
C THR A 71 22.36 -12.63 -0.65
N ARG A 72 22.42 -11.31 -0.87
CA ARG A 72 21.46 -10.65 -1.75
C ARG A 72 21.89 -10.87 -3.20
N SER A 73 21.54 -12.02 -3.75
CA SER A 73 21.31 -12.11 -5.19
C SER A 73 20.09 -11.25 -5.51
N HIS A 74 20.28 -9.93 -5.56
CA HIS A 74 19.35 -8.99 -6.19
C HIS A 74 19.38 -9.23 -7.70
N TYR A 75 19.10 -10.45 -8.13
CA TYR A 75 18.71 -10.70 -9.49
C TYR A 75 17.30 -10.12 -9.65
N THR A 76 17.25 -8.79 -9.81
CA THR A 76 16.12 -8.17 -10.46
C THR A 76 16.24 -8.57 -11.91
N GLN A 77 15.51 -9.60 -12.32
CA GLN A 77 15.32 -9.82 -13.75
C GLN A 77 14.75 -8.50 -14.27
N ALA A 78 15.51 -7.83 -15.14
CA ALA A 78 15.06 -6.59 -15.76
C ALA A 78 13.70 -6.93 -16.40
N THR A 79 12.62 -6.36 -15.88
CA THR A 79 11.30 -6.49 -16.48
C THR A 79 11.46 -5.94 -17.90
N LYS A 80 11.52 -6.84 -18.89
CA LYS A 80 11.61 -6.46 -20.30
C LYS A 80 10.44 -5.52 -20.57
N THR A 81 10.74 -4.23 -20.76
CA THR A 81 9.73 -3.25 -21.13
C THR A 81 9.25 -3.64 -22.51
N THR A 82 8.03 -4.17 -22.60
CA THR A 82 7.37 -4.33 -23.90
C THR A 82 6.99 -2.95 -24.42
N TRP A 83 6.89 -2.79 -25.74
CA TRP A 83 6.43 -1.55 -26.38
C TRP A 83 5.14 -0.99 -25.75
N LEU A 84 4.25 -1.89 -25.29
CA LEU A 84 3.02 -1.52 -24.60
C LEU A 84 3.28 -0.87 -23.24
N THR A 85 4.18 -1.44 -22.42
CA THR A 85 4.51 -0.90 -21.09
C THR A 85 5.35 0.38 -21.12
N SER A 86 6.06 0.65 -22.21
CA SER A 86 6.83 1.89 -22.38
C SER A 86 5.98 3.05 -22.90
N LYS A 87 4.97 2.76 -23.75
CA LYS A 87 4.14 3.79 -24.38
C LYS A 87 2.81 4.04 -23.67
N MET A 88 2.22 3.01 -23.05
CA MET A 88 0.95 3.13 -22.34
C MET A 88 1.17 3.20 -20.83
N LYS A 89 0.40 4.07 -20.17
CA LYS A 89 0.41 4.25 -18.72
C LYS A 89 -1.03 4.28 -18.22
N GLY A 90 -1.23 4.07 -16.92
CA GLY A 90 -2.56 4.11 -16.32
C GLY A 90 -3.10 2.75 -15.90
N CYS A 91 -4.28 2.79 -15.28
CA CYS A 91 -5.12 1.65 -15.00
C CYS A 91 -5.99 1.33 -16.22
N HIS A 92 -6.03 0.07 -16.65
CA HIS A 92 -6.76 -0.40 -17.81
C HIS A 92 -7.59 -1.65 -17.49
N LYS A 93 -8.74 -1.77 -18.18
CA LYS A 93 -9.51 -3.01 -18.21
C LYS A 93 -8.78 -4.03 -19.10
N CYS A 94 -8.78 -5.32 -18.72
CA CYS A 94 -8.24 -6.37 -19.59
C CYS A 94 -9.24 -6.91 -20.62
N GLY A 95 -10.52 -6.55 -20.51
CA GLY A 95 -11.57 -6.84 -21.51
C GLY A 95 -12.34 -8.14 -21.29
N ASP A 96 -11.73 -9.14 -20.65
CA ASP A 96 -12.23 -10.53 -20.60
C ASP A 96 -12.55 -11.03 -19.18
N CYS A 97 -12.67 -10.14 -18.19
CA CYS A 97 -12.73 -10.53 -16.77
C CYS A 97 -13.98 -10.05 -16.02
N LEU A 98 -14.45 -10.85 -15.06
CA LEU A 98 -15.58 -10.51 -14.18
C LEU A 98 -15.35 -9.25 -13.32
N ALA A 99 -14.08 -8.91 -13.03
CA ALA A 99 -13.72 -7.70 -12.30
C ALA A 99 -13.77 -6.43 -13.16
N CYS A 100 -13.68 -6.57 -14.49
CA CYS A 100 -13.49 -5.48 -15.43
C CYS A 100 -14.62 -4.43 -15.41
N PRO A 101 -15.90 -4.79 -15.18
CA PRO A 101 -16.96 -3.80 -15.01
C PRO A 101 -16.75 -2.85 -13.82
N LEU A 102 -16.05 -3.30 -12.77
CA LEU A 102 -15.78 -2.52 -11.55
C LEU A 102 -14.44 -1.78 -11.61
N VAL A 103 -13.59 -2.07 -12.60
CA VAL A 103 -12.29 -1.41 -12.78
C VAL A 103 -12.46 -0.20 -13.69
N THR A 104 -12.02 0.97 -13.24
CA THR A 104 -12.11 2.20 -14.03
C THR A 104 -10.79 2.45 -14.76
N LYS A 105 -10.89 2.71 -16.07
CA LYS A 105 -9.73 3.09 -16.88
C LYS A 105 -9.36 4.53 -16.53
N THR A 106 -8.12 4.77 -16.09
CA THR A 106 -7.65 6.12 -15.81
C THR A 106 -6.14 6.25 -15.95
N LEU A 107 -5.66 7.44 -16.35
CA LEU A 107 -4.24 7.80 -16.35
C LEU A 107 -3.83 8.54 -15.07
N ASN A 108 -4.74 9.37 -14.55
CA ASN A 108 -4.53 10.20 -13.38
C ASN A 108 -5.56 9.85 -12.31
N VAL A 109 -5.17 9.97 -11.05
CA VAL A 109 -6.09 9.89 -9.91
C VAL A 109 -6.08 11.23 -9.20
N THR A 110 -7.24 11.86 -9.12
CA THR A 110 -7.44 13.12 -8.41
C THR A 110 -8.00 12.83 -7.03
N GLN A 111 -7.39 13.41 -6.00
CA GLN A 111 -7.96 13.35 -4.64
C GLN A 111 -8.87 14.55 -4.38
N PRO A 112 -10.06 14.34 -3.75
CA PRO A 112 -11.04 15.40 -3.52
C PRO A 112 -10.55 16.60 -2.69
N ARG A 113 -9.48 16.45 -1.88
CA ARG A 113 -9.08 17.48 -0.90
C ARG A 113 -8.04 18.48 -1.42
N ASP A 114 -7.14 18.04 -2.31
CA ASP A 114 -5.96 18.85 -2.65
C ASP A 114 -5.92 19.28 -4.13
N ASN A 115 -6.84 18.81 -4.98
CA ASN A 115 -6.78 18.96 -6.45
C ASN A 115 -5.44 18.57 -7.10
N VAL A 116 -4.57 17.86 -6.38
CA VAL A 116 -3.30 17.36 -6.91
C VAL A 116 -3.55 16.05 -7.64
N GLU A 117 -3.32 16.07 -8.95
CA GLU A 117 -3.38 14.88 -9.78
C GLU A 117 -2.16 13.99 -9.57
N TYR A 118 -2.39 12.69 -9.36
CA TYR A 118 -1.34 11.69 -9.38
C TYR A 118 -1.37 10.92 -10.70
N THR A 119 -0.33 11.11 -11.53
CA THR A 119 -0.17 10.35 -12.77
C THR A 119 0.41 8.96 -12.51
N ILE A 120 -0.33 7.95 -12.93
CA ILE A 120 0.09 6.55 -12.85
C ILE A 120 1.24 6.32 -13.83
N LYS A 121 2.38 5.87 -13.32
CA LYS A 121 3.62 5.73 -14.11
C LYS A 121 3.72 4.42 -14.89
N ASN A 122 2.99 3.40 -14.46
CA ASN A 122 3.03 2.06 -15.02
C ASN A 122 1.77 1.79 -15.85
N TYR A 123 1.89 0.90 -16.84
CA TYR A 123 0.73 0.23 -17.39
C TYR A 123 0.26 -0.86 -16.41
N ILE A 124 -0.94 -0.71 -15.86
CA ILE A 124 -1.51 -1.64 -14.88
C ILE A 124 -2.88 -2.09 -15.39
N ASN A 125 -3.15 -3.39 -15.36
CA ASN A 125 -4.45 -3.94 -15.74
C ASN A 125 -4.94 -4.96 -14.71
N CYS A 126 -6.10 -5.55 -14.97
CA CYS A 126 -6.72 -6.54 -14.08
C CYS A 126 -5.84 -7.79 -13.81
N LYS A 127 -4.89 -8.11 -14.71
CA LYS A 127 -3.96 -9.25 -14.61
C LYS A 127 -2.65 -8.86 -13.90
N SER A 128 -2.40 -7.58 -13.64
CA SER A 128 -1.21 -7.12 -12.91
C SER A 128 -1.21 -7.64 -11.48
N THR A 129 -0.05 -8.14 -11.03
CA THR A 129 0.23 -8.56 -9.65
C THR A 129 0.97 -7.47 -8.89
N CYS A 130 1.08 -7.60 -7.56
CA CYS A 130 1.78 -6.64 -6.70
C CYS A 130 1.27 -5.19 -6.85
N ALA A 131 -0.05 -5.00 -6.87
CA ALA A 131 -0.68 -3.70 -7.12
C ALA A 131 -1.11 -3.00 -5.82
N VAL A 132 -0.87 -1.70 -5.75
CA VAL A 132 -1.55 -0.77 -4.84
C VAL A 132 -2.75 -0.20 -5.57
N TYR A 133 -3.91 -0.20 -4.93
CA TYR A 133 -5.16 0.20 -5.54
C TYR A 133 -6.01 1.05 -4.60
N LEU A 134 -6.95 1.76 -5.21
CA LEU A 134 -8.01 2.51 -4.55
C LEU A 134 -9.34 1.86 -4.89
N MET A 135 -10.24 1.81 -3.91
CA MET A 135 -11.67 1.58 -4.13
C MET A 135 -12.40 2.86 -3.74
N GLN A 136 -13.14 3.44 -4.67
CA GLN A 136 -13.98 4.60 -4.44
C GLN A 136 -15.44 4.18 -4.50
N CYS A 137 -16.17 4.54 -3.45
CA CYS A 137 -17.61 4.40 -3.44
C CYS A 137 -18.27 5.64 -4.06
N ILE A 138 -19.46 5.48 -4.66
CA ILE A 138 -20.25 6.60 -5.17
C ILE A 138 -20.60 7.65 -4.09
N CYS A 139 -20.62 7.28 -2.81
CA CYS A 139 -20.83 8.23 -1.71
C CYS A 139 -19.58 9.06 -1.36
N GLY A 140 -18.49 8.89 -2.11
CA GLY A 140 -17.24 9.64 -1.93
C GLY A 140 -16.25 9.00 -0.95
N LYS A 141 -16.60 7.91 -0.26
CA LYS A 141 -15.64 7.19 0.59
C LYS A 141 -14.57 6.49 -0.26
N ILE A 142 -13.33 6.60 0.17
CA ILE A 142 -12.17 6.02 -0.51
C ILE A 142 -11.49 5.02 0.44
N TYR A 143 -11.22 3.83 -0.07
CA TYR A 143 -10.41 2.80 0.57
C TYR A 143 -9.11 2.61 -0.20
N VAL A 144 -8.00 2.47 0.52
CA VAL A 144 -6.68 2.18 -0.05
C VAL A 144 -6.28 0.77 0.31
N GLY A 145 -5.87 -0.03 -0.67
CA GLY A 145 -5.47 -1.41 -0.47
C GLY A 145 -4.24 -1.81 -1.26
N LYS A 146 -3.67 -2.96 -0.89
CA LYS A 146 -2.57 -3.61 -1.60
C LYS A 146 -2.91 -5.07 -1.87
N THR A 147 -2.30 -5.66 -2.90
CA THR A 147 -2.39 -7.09 -3.20
C THR A 147 -1.10 -7.60 -3.81
N LEU A 148 -0.63 -8.77 -3.36
CA LEU A 148 0.42 -9.53 -4.04
C LEU A 148 -0.14 -10.34 -5.23
N ARG A 149 -1.38 -10.81 -5.09
CA ARG A 149 -2.13 -11.54 -6.13
C ARG A 149 -2.53 -10.60 -7.26
N GLU A 150 -3.02 -11.17 -8.36
CA GLU A 150 -3.59 -10.40 -9.47
C GLU A 150 -4.69 -9.45 -8.97
N PHE A 151 -4.69 -8.22 -9.50
CA PHE A 151 -5.63 -7.18 -9.11
C PHE A 151 -7.10 -7.63 -9.23
N ARG A 152 -7.45 -8.34 -10.32
CA ARG A 152 -8.81 -8.90 -10.52
C ARG A 152 -9.27 -9.79 -9.38
N ARG A 153 -8.38 -10.61 -8.81
CA ARG A 153 -8.73 -11.52 -7.73
C ARG A 153 -9.10 -10.71 -6.49
N ARG A 154 -8.32 -9.67 -6.19
CA ARG A 154 -8.60 -8.80 -5.06
C ARG A 154 -9.90 -8.02 -5.20
N VAL A 155 -10.24 -7.56 -6.40
CA VAL A 155 -11.53 -6.92 -6.68
C VAL A 155 -12.69 -7.89 -6.41
N LEU A 156 -12.59 -9.13 -6.91
CA LEU A 156 -13.63 -10.15 -6.70
C LEU A 156 -13.73 -10.62 -5.24
N GLU A 157 -12.62 -10.64 -4.49
CA GLU A 157 -12.62 -10.88 -3.05
C GLU A 157 -13.48 -9.84 -2.32
N HIS A 158 -13.30 -8.54 -2.61
CA HIS A 158 -14.15 -7.49 -2.04
C HIS A 158 -15.63 -7.66 -2.39
N VAL A 159 -15.94 -8.02 -3.64
CA VAL A 159 -17.32 -8.35 -4.07
C VAL A 159 -17.86 -9.52 -3.26
N GLY A 160 -17.05 -10.56 -3.05
CA GLY A 160 -17.39 -11.71 -2.22
C GLY A 160 -17.60 -11.32 -0.76
N ASP A 161 -16.77 -10.45 -0.20
CA ASP A 161 -16.87 -9.98 1.18
C ASP A 161 -18.20 -9.25 1.41
N VAL A 162 -18.61 -8.39 0.47
CA VAL A 162 -19.92 -7.71 0.52
C VAL A 162 -21.05 -8.74 0.51
N LYS A 163 -21.04 -9.67 -0.48
CA LYS A 163 -22.10 -10.68 -0.65
C LYS A 163 -22.28 -11.58 0.56
N HIS A 164 -21.18 -11.98 1.21
CA HIS A 164 -21.22 -12.85 2.39
C HIS A 164 -21.23 -12.06 3.71
N LYS A 165 -21.40 -10.73 3.66
CA LYS A 165 -21.44 -9.84 4.83
C LYS A 165 -20.25 -10.03 5.78
N ARG A 166 -19.05 -10.21 5.20
CA ARG A 166 -17.82 -10.35 6.00
C ARG A 166 -17.49 -9.04 6.72
N ASN A 167 -16.84 -9.14 7.86
CA ASN A 167 -16.43 -7.98 8.65
C ASN A 167 -15.16 -7.32 8.10
N THR A 168 -15.26 -6.72 6.91
CA THR A 168 -14.21 -5.87 6.34
C THR A 168 -14.72 -4.45 6.18
N SER A 169 -13.87 -3.44 6.31
CA SER A 169 -14.29 -2.04 6.25
C SER A 169 -15.05 -1.68 4.97
N VAL A 170 -14.64 -2.26 3.84
CA VAL A 170 -15.35 -2.13 2.56
C VAL A 170 -16.71 -2.82 2.63
N ALA A 171 -16.75 -4.09 3.05
CA ALA A 171 -18.00 -4.86 3.06
C ALA A 171 -19.03 -4.28 4.02
N VAL A 172 -18.62 -3.89 5.23
CA VAL A 172 -19.47 -3.24 6.23
C VAL A 172 -20.07 -1.95 5.64
N HIS A 173 -19.21 -1.08 5.10
CA HIS A 173 -19.67 0.17 4.48
C HIS A 173 -20.69 -0.04 3.36
N ILE A 174 -20.43 -0.97 2.43
CA ILE A 174 -21.34 -1.20 1.29
C ILE A 174 -22.65 -1.86 1.76
N ASN A 175 -22.60 -2.76 2.73
CA ASN A 175 -23.78 -3.42 3.26
C ASN A 175 -24.68 -2.44 4.03
N GLU A 176 -24.10 -1.55 4.83
CA GLU A 176 -24.84 -0.59 5.64
C GLU A 176 -25.33 0.62 4.83
N CYS A 177 -24.46 1.23 4.02
CA CYS A 177 -24.80 2.48 3.31
C CYS A 177 -25.47 2.25 1.94
N HIS A 178 -25.30 1.06 1.34
CA HIS A 178 -25.72 0.78 -0.03
C HIS A 178 -26.45 -0.56 -0.18
N ASN A 179 -26.95 -1.12 0.93
CA ASN A 179 -27.71 -2.38 0.97
C ASN A 179 -27.02 -3.54 0.24
N GLY A 180 -25.68 -3.57 0.25
CA GLY A 180 -24.88 -4.63 -0.39
C GLY A 180 -24.72 -4.49 -1.91
N ASN A 181 -25.14 -3.37 -2.51
CA ASN A 181 -25.00 -3.15 -3.94
C ASN A 181 -23.53 -2.98 -4.34
N THR A 182 -22.90 -4.02 -4.87
CA THR A 182 -21.47 -3.99 -5.24
C THR A 182 -21.15 -3.11 -6.44
N LYS A 183 -22.14 -2.70 -7.24
CA LYS A 183 -21.92 -1.84 -8.43
C LYS A 183 -21.51 -0.42 -8.06
N VAL A 184 -21.70 -0.03 -6.79
CA VAL A 184 -21.31 1.28 -6.28
C VAL A 184 -19.79 1.40 -6.02
N MET A 185 -19.06 0.29 -6.11
CA MET A 185 -17.61 0.27 -5.93
C MET A 185 -16.89 0.43 -7.27
N GLN A 186 -15.98 1.40 -7.36
CA GLN A 186 -15.08 1.58 -8.49
C GLN A 186 -13.63 1.39 -8.05
N PHE A 187 -12.86 0.62 -8.81
CA PHE A 187 -11.49 0.26 -8.46
C PHE A 187 -10.48 0.84 -9.45
N PHE A 188 -9.37 1.35 -8.91
CA PHE A 188 -8.27 1.96 -9.65
C PHE A 188 -6.95 1.38 -9.16
N ALA A 189 -6.16 0.77 -10.02
CA ALA A 189 -4.79 0.38 -9.69
C ALA A 189 -3.83 1.55 -9.97
N VAL A 190 -3.04 1.94 -8.97
CA VAL A 190 -2.32 3.22 -8.96
C VAL A 190 -0.80 3.05 -9.03
N GLU A 191 -0.29 1.95 -8.49
CA GLU A 191 1.14 1.61 -8.57
C GLU A 191 1.29 0.09 -8.66
N GLN A 192 2.24 -0.35 -9.49
CA GLN A 192 2.68 -1.73 -9.52
C GLN A 192 4.06 -1.83 -8.87
N LEU A 193 4.14 -2.61 -7.80
CA LEU A 193 5.36 -2.82 -7.04
C LEU A 193 6.17 -3.94 -7.68
N LYS A 194 7.50 -3.82 -7.61
CA LYS A 194 8.40 -4.92 -7.96
C LYS A 194 8.33 -5.94 -6.84
N GLN A 195 8.03 -7.20 -7.17
CA GLN A 195 8.07 -8.29 -6.21
C GLN A 195 9.50 -8.41 -5.68
N THR A 196 9.71 -8.19 -4.39
CA THR A 196 11.02 -8.41 -3.76
C THR A 196 11.21 -9.91 -3.61
N SER A 197 12.37 -10.45 -3.99
CA SER A 197 12.73 -11.87 -3.92
C SER A 197 12.81 -12.46 -2.48
N ARG A 198 12.24 -11.79 -1.48
CA ARG A 198 12.10 -12.35 -0.13
C ARG A 198 10.94 -13.34 -0.13
N ILE A 199 11.22 -14.54 -0.63
CA ILE A 199 10.52 -15.77 -0.24
C ILE A 199 10.94 -16.03 1.21
N GLY A 200 10.40 -15.25 2.14
CA GLY A 200 10.30 -15.69 3.52
C GLY A 200 9.15 -16.69 3.55
N ASP A 201 9.42 -17.89 4.05
CA ASP A 201 8.44 -18.95 4.21
C ASP A 201 7.19 -18.40 4.91
N VAL A 202 6.06 -18.34 4.18
CA VAL A 202 4.78 -17.81 4.70
C VAL A 202 4.10 -18.85 5.61
N ASN A 203 4.65 -20.07 5.69
CA ASN A 203 4.24 -21.10 6.63
C ASN A 203 5.25 -21.22 7.77
N LYS A 204 5.18 -20.31 8.74
CA LYS A 204 5.59 -20.66 10.10
C LYS A 204 4.46 -20.29 11.05
N LYS A 205 3.98 -21.35 11.70
CA LYS A 205 2.82 -21.45 12.61
C LYS A 205 2.70 -20.28 13.58
#